data_AF-A0A966N8T3-F1
#
_entry.id   AF-A0A966N8T3-F1
#
_cell.length_a   1.000
_cell.length_b   1.000
_cell.length_c   1.000
_cell.angle_alpha   90.00
_cell.angle_beta   90.00
_cell.angle_gamma   90.00
#
_symmetry.space_group_name_H-M   'P 1'
#
loop_
_entity.id
_entity.type
_entity.pdbx_description
1 polymer ?
#
loop_
_entity_poly.entity_id
_entity_poly.type
_entity_poly.pdbx_seq_one_letter_code
_entity_poly.pdbx_strand_id
1 'polypeptide(L)'
;MTYSRTPNCPKDLFEFVCCIEDVDLVCFLEYSPAEKGSTDSYGAPYEPDLEESMTLNNAYIADTDVDVAHMFMQSLVDHIEVSALEKYNDK
;
A
#
# COMPACT_ATOMS: atom_id res chain seq x y z
N MET A 1 27.05 1.88 -13.46
CA MET A 1 26.60 2.47 -12.18
C MET A 1 26.17 1.31 -11.31
N THR A 2 26.84 1.07 -10.18
CA THR A 2 26.33 0.15 -9.15
C THR A 2 25.27 0.91 -8.39
N TYR A 3 24.01 0.78 -8.81
CA TYR A 3 22.90 1.25 -8.00
C TYR A 3 22.87 0.40 -6.73
N SER A 4 22.65 1.05 -5.59
CA SER A 4 22.32 0.35 -4.36
C SER A 4 21.05 -0.47 -4.61
N ARG A 5 21.05 -1.71 -4.14
CA ARG A 5 19.89 -2.60 -4.32
C ARG A 5 18.72 -2.06 -3.52
N THR A 6 17.51 -2.37 -3.98
CA THR A 6 16.26 -2.01 -3.30
C THR A 6 16.36 -2.35 -1.81
N PRO A 7 16.02 -1.41 -0.91
CA PRO A 7 16.12 -1.65 0.52
C PRO A 7 15.20 -2.80 0.91
N ASN A 8 15.56 -3.52 1.99
CA ASN A 8 14.68 -4.54 2.53
C ASN A 8 13.37 -3.91 2.99
N CYS A 9 12.24 -4.58 2.73
CA CYS A 9 10.94 -4.14 3.22
C CYS A 9 10.99 -3.93 4.75
N PRO A 10 10.56 -2.76 5.25
CA PRO A 10 10.47 -2.50 6.69
C PRO A 10 9.63 -3.55 7.40
N LYS A 11 9.94 -3.80 8.68
CA LYS A 11 9.06 -4.64 9.50
C LYS A 11 7.71 -3.94 9.62
N ASP A 12 6.63 -4.69 9.46
CA ASP A 12 5.22 -4.24 9.49
C ASP A 12 4.66 -3.69 8.16
N LEU A 13 5.45 -3.64 7.09
CA LEU A 13 4.94 -3.28 5.75
C LEU A 13 4.72 -4.50 4.87
N PHE A 14 3.75 -4.37 3.97
CA PHE A 14 3.45 -5.32 2.92
C PHE A 14 4.27 -5.00 1.67
N GLU A 15 5.09 -5.95 1.25
CA GLU A 15 5.84 -5.85 -0.01
C GLU A 15 4.95 -6.30 -1.18
N PHE A 16 4.66 -5.37 -2.07
CA PHE A 16 3.92 -5.60 -3.30
C PHE A 16 4.79 -5.31 -4.51
N VAL A 17 5.11 -6.35 -5.27
CA VAL A 17 5.86 -6.22 -6.52
C VAL A 17 4.90 -6.15 -7.70
N CYS A 18 5.05 -5.13 -8.53
CA CYS A 18 4.23 -4.86 -9.71
C CYS A 18 5.12 -4.44 -10.89
N CYS A 19 4.69 -4.72 -12.12
CA CYS A 19 5.33 -4.22 -13.33
C CYS A 19 4.42 -3.15 -13.96
N ILE A 20 4.89 -1.91 -14.06
CA ILE A 20 4.15 -0.81 -14.69
C ILE A 20 4.99 -0.26 -15.83
N GLU A 21 4.44 -0.23 -17.05
CA GLU A 21 5.12 0.31 -18.23
C GLU A 21 6.53 -0.28 -18.44
N ASP A 22 6.68 -1.60 -18.27
CA ASP A 22 7.97 -2.33 -18.35
C ASP A 22 8.97 -2.02 -17.23
N VAL A 23 8.53 -1.31 -16.18
CA VAL A 23 9.31 -1.00 -14.98
C VAL A 23 8.84 -1.88 -13.84
N ASP A 24 9.74 -2.71 -13.31
CA ASP A 24 9.52 -3.45 -12.08
C ASP A 24 9.59 -2.48 -10.88
N LEU A 25 8.52 -2.47 -10.09
CA LEU A 25 8.36 -1.62 -8.92
C LEU A 25 8.12 -2.49 -7.69
N VAL A 26 8.87 -2.20 -6.64
CA VAL A 26 8.73 -2.79 -5.31
C VAL A 26 8.06 -1.74 -4.42
N CYS A 27 6.78 -1.95 -4.15
CA CYS A 27 5.95 -1.07 -3.35
C CYS A 27 5.88 -1.58 -1.91
N PHE A 28 6.02 -0.68 -0.94
CA PHE A 28 5.82 -0.96 0.48
C PHE A 28 4.53 -0.29 0.91
N LEU A 29 3.55 -1.10 1.29
CA LEU A 29 2.24 -0.65 1.72
C LEU A 29 2.01 -0.95 3.19
N GLU A 30 1.38 -0.02 3.88
CA GLU A 30 0.90 -0.21 5.24
C GLU A 30 -0.53 -0.73 5.19
N TYR A 31 -0.80 -1.86 5.83
CA TYR A 31 -2.14 -2.43 5.90
C TYR A 31 -2.87 -1.85 7.11
N SER A 32 -3.99 -1.19 6.86
CA SER A 32 -4.92 -0.73 7.88
C SER A 32 -6.15 -1.65 7.89
N PRO A 33 -6.35 -2.45 8.96
CA PRO A 33 -7.51 -3.33 9.05
C PRO A 33 -8.81 -2.55 9.19
N ALA A 34 -9.91 -3.17 8.79
CA ALA A 34 -11.23 -2.59 8.98
C ALA A 34 -11.53 -2.44 10.49
N GLU A 35 -11.87 -1.22 10.92
CA GLU A 35 -12.27 -0.94 12.29
C GLU A 35 -13.76 -0.63 12.33
N LYS A 36 -14.50 -1.44 13.09
CA LYS A 36 -15.93 -1.24 13.25
C LYS A 36 -16.17 -0.04 14.17
N GLY A 37 -16.88 0.96 13.66
CA GLY A 37 -17.22 2.16 14.43
C GLY A 37 -18.06 1.80 15.67
N SER A 38 -17.87 2.53 16.77
CA SER A 38 -18.72 2.33 17.95
C SER A 38 -20.15 2.78 17.68
N THR A 39 -21.10 1.97 18.14
CA THR A 39 -22.54 2.26 18.08
C THR A 39 -23.03 2.59 19.49
N ASP A 40 -23.80 3.67 19.64
CA ASP A 40 -24.41 4.01 20.92
C ASP A 40 -25.48 2.97 21.30
N SER A 41 -25.91 2.92 22.57
CA SER A 41 -26.95 1.99 23.05
C SER A 41 -28.30 2.13 22.32
N TYR A 42 -28.51 3.23 21.62
CA TYR A 42 -29.68 3.46 20.74
C TYR A 42 -29.48 3.03 19.28
N GLY A 43 -28.34 2.42 18.93
CA GLY A 43 -28.06 1.94 17.57
C GLY A 43 -27.65 3.03 16.57
N ALA A 44 -27.37 4.25 17.04
CA ALA A 44 -26.83 5.32 16.20
C ALA A 44 -25.30 5.16 16.06
N PRO A 45 -24.76 5.16 14.83
CA PRO A 45 -23.31 5.14 14.62
C PRO A 45 -22.71 6.45 15.15
N TYR A 46 -21.82 6.34 16.14
CA TYR A 46 -21.11 7.49 16.69
C TYR A 46 -19.87 7.78 15.83
N GLU A 47 -19.26 6.72 15.31
CA GLU A 47 -18.10 6.74 14.44
C GLU A 47 -18.44 5.98 13.16
N PRO A 48 -18.00 6.45 11.98
CA PRO A 48 -18.14 5.68 10.74
C PRO A 48 -17.31 4.39 10.83
N ASP A 49 -17.78 3.34 10.18
CA ASP A 49 -16.97 2.16 9.95
C ASP A 49 -15.77 2.53 9.06
N LEU A 50 -14.57 2.15 9.49
CA LEU A 50 -13.37 2.25 8.67
C LEU A 50 -13.24 0.94 7.90
N GLU A 51 -13.30 1.03 6.58
CA GLU A 51 -13.02 -0.10 5.71
C GLU A 51 -11.52 -0.41 5.73
N GLU A 52 -11.17 -1.68 5.51
CA GLU A 52 -9.77 -2.05 5.36
C GLU A 52 -9.18 -1.34 4.14
N SER A 53 -7.95 -0.88 4.28
CA SER A 53 -7.27 -0.15 3.23
C SER A 53 -5.77 -0.43 3.29
N MET A 54 -5.12 -0.28 2.14
CA MET A 54 -3.67 -0.25 2.06
C MET A 54 -3.22 1.15 1.70
N THR A 55 -2.15 1.60 2.34
CA THR A 55 -1.54 2.90 2.06
C THR A 55 -0.13 2.74 1.55
N LEU A 56 0.13 3.22 0.32
CA LEU A 56 1.45 3.20 -0.27
C LEU A 56 2.39 4.16 0.47
N ASN A 57 3.35 3.61 1.20
CA ASN A 57 4.36 4.40 1.91
C ASN A 57 5.55 4.70 1.00
N ASN A 58 6.06 3.68 0.32
CA ASN A 58 7.23 3.80 -0.55
C ASN A 58 7.08 2.94 -1.79
N ALA A 59 7.78 3.33 -2.84
CA ALA A 59 7.81 2.57 -4.07
C ALA A 59 9.17 2.74 -4.72
N TYR A 60 9.89 1.65 -4.84
CA TYR A 60 11.24 1.62 -5.37
C TYR A 60 11.25 0.95 -6.73
N ILE A 61 12.09 1.43 -7.66
CA ILE A 61 12.36 0.68 -8.88
C ILE A 61 13.20 -0.55 -8.50
N ALA A 62 12.81 -1.73 -8.96
CA ALA A 62 13.47 -2.98 -8.64
C ALA A 62 14.96 -2.93 -9.01
N ASP A 63 15.79 -3.50 -8.12
CA ASP A 63 17.26 -3.45 -8.20
C ASP A 63 17.86 -2.04 -8.07
N THR A 64 17.06 -1.05 -7.66
CA THR A 64 17.52 0.30 -7.35
C THR A 64 17.01 0.79 -5.99
N ASP A 65 17.71 1.77 -5.42
CA ASP A 65 17.34 2.50 -4.20
C ASP A 65 16.66 3.84 -4.53
N VAL A 66 15.91 3.90 -5.64
CA VAL A 66 15.21 5.12 -6.07
C VAL A 66 13.75 5.05 -5.65
N ASP A 67 13.38 5.82 -4.61
CA ASP A 67 11.98 6.00 -4.24
C ASP A 67 11.27 6.92 -5.24
N VAL A 68 10.25 6.39 -5.87
CA VAL A 68 9.39 7.03 -6.86
C VAL A 68 7.93 7.12 -6.41
N ALA A 69 7.60 6.71 -5.17
CA ALA A 69 6.22 6.76 -4.65
C ALA A 69 5.59 8.15 -4.81
N HIS A 70 6.33 9.19 -4.41
CA HIS A 70 5.87 10.57 -4.52
C HIS A 70 5.84 11.11 -5.95
N MET A 71 6.50 10.44 -6.91
CA MET A 71 6.49 10.81 -8.33
C MET A 71 5.26 10.27 -9.06
N PHE A 72 4.56 9.30 -8.47
CA PHE A 72 3.37 8.71 -9.07
C PHE A 72 2.16 9.64 -8.99
N MET A 73 1.32 9.56 -10.01
CA MET A 73 0.00 10.17 -9.95
C MET A 73 -0.86 9.45 -8.92
N GLN A 74 -1.70 10.20 -8.22
CA GLN A 74 -2.63 9.67 -7.23
C GLN A 74 -3.50 8.52 -7.78
N SER A 75 -3.90 8.58 -9.06
CA SER A 75 -4.64 7.50 -9.74
C SER A 75 -3.85 6.18 -9.80
N LEU A 76 -2.54 6.25 -9.99
CA LEU A 76 -1.68 5.08 -10.05
C LEU A 76 -1.41 4.53 -8.65
N VAL A 77 -1.25 5.43 -7.67
CA VAL A 77 -1.14 5.06 -6.26
C VAL A 77 -2.40 4.32 -5.80
N ASP A 78 -3.58 4.87 -6.05
CA ASP A 78 -4.88 4.25 -5.75
C ASP A 78 -5.00 2.86 -6.38
N HIS A 79 -4.60 2.72 -7.66
CA HIS A 79 -4.60 1.42 -8.33
C HIS A 79 -3.65 0.42 -7.66
N ILE A 80 -2.46 0.84 -7.22
CA ILE A 80 -1.52 -0.04 -6.50
C ILE A 80 -2.10 -0.44 -5.14
N GLU A 81 -2.67 0.51 -4.40
CA GLU A 81 -3.28 0.27 -3.08
C GLU A 81 -4.42 -0.74 -3.17
N VAL A 82 -5.34 -0.55 -4.12
CA VAL A 82 -6.45 -1.49 -4.36
C VAL A 82 -5.92 -2.85 -4.81
N SER A 83 -5.00 -2.90 -5.78
CA SER A 83 -4.43 -4.16 -6.27
C SER A 83 -3.68 -4.93 -5.18
N ALA A 84 -2.97 -4.22 -4.31
CA ALA A 84 -2.24 -4.80 -3.19
C ALA A 84 -3.20 -5.32 -2.11
N LEU A 85 -4.26 -4.57 -1.81
CA LEU A 85 -5.31 -4.97 -0.87
C LEU A 85 -6.05 -6.22 -1.38
N GLU A 86 -6.43 -6.26 -2.66
CA GLU A 86 -7.05 -7.43 -3.28
C GLU A 86 -6.14 -8.66 -3.18
N LYS A 87 -4.84 -8.50 -3.48
CA LYS A 87 -3.86 -9.58 -3.39
C LYS A 87 -3.58 -10.03 -1.95
N TYR A 88 -3.77 -9.14 -0.98
CA TYR A 88 -3.68 -9.47 0.44
C TYR A 88 -4.89 -10.27 0.91
N ASN A 89 -6.09 -9.91 0.44
CA ASN A 89 -7.35 -10.59 0.75
C ASN A 89 -7.58 -11.90 0.01
N ASP A 90 -6.97 -12.10 -1.16
CA ASP A 90 -7.01 -13.35 -1.94
C ASP A 90 -6.17 -14.50 -1.30
N LYS A 91 -5.57 -14.25 -0.13
CA LYS A 91 -4.61 -15.15 0.53
C LYS A 91 -5.27 -16.11 1.52
#